data_AF-A0AAD9C1X7-F1
#
_entry.id   AF-A0AAD9C1X7-F1
#
_cell.length_a   1.000
_cell.length_b   1.000
_cell.length_c   1.000
_cell.angle_alpha   90.00
_cell.angle_beta   90.00
_cell.angle_gamma   90.00
#
_symmetry.space_group_name_H-M   'P 1'
#
loop_
_entity.id
_entity.type
_entity.pdbx_description
1 polymer ?
#
loop_
_entity_poly.entity_id
_entity_poly.type
_entity_poly.pdbx_seq_one_letter_code
_entity_poly.pdbx_strand_id
1 'polypeptide(L)'
;MVKLVEAMRKKNIPFSFLVGDLPTYKTIVQLKAENSEMYKDLIPILGAFHQQMSYIYAIYKRFKGSGMADTLVTAGVIMEGSVEQAL
;
A
#
# COMPACT_ATOMS: atom_id res chain seq x y z
N MET A 1 -16.20 3.46 -5.99
CA MET A 1 -16.36 2.07 -5.52
C MET A 1 -17.76 1.50 -5.77
N VAL A 2 -18.86 2.23 -5.49
CA VAL A 2 -20.24 1.73 -5.73
C VAL A 2 -20.46 1.16 -7.13
N LYS A 3 -20.13 1.93 -8.19
CA LYS A 3 -20.23 1.47 -9.58
C LYS A 3 -19.46 0.19 -9.88
N LEU A 4 -18.30 -0.01 -9.22
CA LEU A 4 -17.50 -1.22 -9.36
C LEU A 4 -18.22 -2.42 -8.74
N VAL A 5 -18.75 -2.27 -7.52
CA VAL A 5 -19.53 -3.34 -6.86
C VAL A 5 -20.77 -3.69 -7.65
N GLU A 6 -21.48 -2.71 -8.19
CA GLU A 6 -22.63 -2.95 -9.07
C GLU A 6 -22.24 -3.71 -10.33
N ALA A 7 -21.12 -3.35 -10.96
CA ALA A 7 -20.60 -4.08 -12.12
C ALA A 7 -20.21 -5.51 -11.76
N MET A 8 -19.56 -5.73 -10.61
CA MET A 8 -19.21 -7.06 -10.11
C MET A 8 -20.46 -7.93 -9.91
N ARG A 9 -21.49 -7.39 -9.25
CA ARG A 9 -22.77 -8.10 -9.06
C ARG A 9 -23.43 -8.45 -10.38
N LYS A 10 -23.50 -7.49 -11.32
CA LYS A 10 -24.09 -7.71 -12.67
C LYS A 10 -23.34 -8.76 -13.48
N LYS A 11 -22.03 -8.92 -13.24
CA LYS A 11 -21.17 -9.86 -13.96
C LYS A 11 -20.86 -11.13 -13.18
N ASN A 12 -21.49 -11.34 -12.01
CA ASN A 12 -21.21 -12.46 -11.10
C ASN A 12 -19.71 -12.61 -10.79
N ILE A 13 -19.00 -11.49 -10.63
CA ILE A 13 -17.59 -11.49 -10.23
C ILE A 13 -17.55 -11.67 -8.70
N PRO A 14 -16.96 -12.76 -8.18
CA PRO A 14 -17.04 -13.10 -6.76
C PRO A 14 -16.22 -12.17 -5.87
N PHE A 15 -15.09 -11.65 -6.38
CA PHE A 15 -14.25 -10.68 -5.68
C PHE A 15 -13.42 -9.87 -6.68
N SER A 16 -12.90 -8.73 -6.25
CA SER A 16 -12.02 -7.89 -7.06
C SER A 16 -10.89 -7.31 -6.23
N PHE A 17 -9.68 -7.34 -6.79
CA PHE A 17 -8.51 -6.70 -6.21
C PHE A 17 -8.46 -5.23 -6.61
N LEU A 18 -8.35 -4.36 -5.62
CA LEU A 18 -8.17 -2.91 -5.82
C LEU A 18 -6.76 -2.54 -5.41
N VAL A 19 -5.89 -2.36 -6.41
CA VAL A 19 -4.51 -1.93 -6.18
C VAL A 19 -4.45 -0.41 -6.23
N GLY A 20 -3.87 0.20 -5.19
CA GLY A 20 -3.71 1.65 -5.11
C GLY A 20 -2.38 2.05 -4.48
N ASP A 21 -2.00 3.31 -4.67
CA ASP A 21 -0.96 3.93 -3.86
C ASP A 21 -1.39 4.04 -2.38
N LEU A 22 -0.49 4.49 -1.51
CA LEU A 22 -0.77 4.52 -0.06
C LEU A 22 -2.01 5.38 0.29
N PRO A 23 -2.20 6.60 -0.26
CA PRO A 23 -3.42 7.38 -0.01
C PRO A 23 -4.69 6.65 -0.46
N THR A 24 -4.70 6.12 -1.69
CA THR A 24 -5.86 5.41 -2.25
C THR A 24 -6.18 4.16 -1.44
N TYR A 25 -5.17 3.37 -1.09
CA TYR A 25 -5.30 2.18 -0.26
C TYR A 25 -5.93 2.51 1.09
N LYS A 26 -5.43 3.53 1.79
CA LYS A 26 -5.99 3.97 3.08
C LYS A 26 -7.46 4.36 2.97
N THR A 27 -7.82 5.14 1.97
CA THR A 27 -9.22 5.53 1.73
C THR A 27 -10.11 4.32 1.44
N ILE A 28 -9.66 3.37 0.63
CA ILE A 28 -10.44 2.15 0.32
C ILE A 28 -10.63 1.30 1.57
N VAL A 29 -9.57 1.10 2.36
CA VAL A 29 -9.63 0.35 3.63
C VAL A 29 -10.62 1.00 4.59
N GLN A 30 -10.58 2.32 4.73
CA GLN A 30 -11.51 3.05 5.60
C GLN A 30 -12.96 2.92 5.12
N LEU A 31 -13.23 3.16 3.83
CA LEU A 31 -14.58 3.01 3.27
C LEU A 31 -15.12 1.58 3.41
N LYS A 32 -14.25 0.57 3.25
CA LYS A 32 -14.58 -0.84 3.49
C LYS A 32 -14.92 -1.09 4.95
N ALA A 33 -14.19 -0.51 5.90
CA ALA A 33 -14.48 -0.66 7.32
C ALA A 33 -15.83 -0.02 7.70
N GLU A 34 -16.13 1.16 7.16
CA GLU A 34 -17.39 1.89 7.40
C GLU A 34 -18.60 1.21 6.75
N ASN A 35 -18.41 0.42 5.69
CA ASN A 35 -19.47 -0.21 4.91
C ASN A 35 -19.14 -1.68 4.58
N SER A 36 -18.82 -2.45 5.62
CA SER A 36 -18.25 -3.81 5.51
C SER A 36 -19.03 -4.74 4.58
N GLU A 37 -20.37 -4.79 4.70
CA GLU A 37 -21.21 -5.64 3.85
C GLU A 37 -21.25 -5.18 2.38
N MET A 38 -21.25 -3.87 2.12
CA MET A 38 -21.30 -3.36 0.75
C MET A 38 -20.01 -3.68 -0.02
N TYR A 39 -18.88 -3.65 0.68
CA TYR A 39 -17.55 -3.77 0.10
C TYR A 39 -16.83 -5.07 0.48
N LYS A 40 -17.53 -6.09 0.99
CA LYS A 40 -16.90 -7.34 1.48
C LYS A 40 -16.07 -8.06 0.43
N ASP A 41 -16.52 -8.03 -0.83
CA ASP A 41 -15.89 -8.70 -1.98
C ASP A 41 -14.75 -7.87 -2.62
N LEU A 42 -14.46 -6.68 -2.10
CA LEU A 42 -13.31 -5.88 -2.52
C LEU A 42 -12.10 -6.19 -1.65
N ILE A 43 -10.99 -6.53 -2.28
CA ILE A 43 -9.72 -6.82 -1.62
C ILE A 43 -8.76 -5.67 -1.92
N PRO A 44 -8.59 -4.71 -1.00
CA PRO A 44 -7.61 -3.64 -1.17
C PRO A 44 -6.19 -4.20 -1.08
N ILE A 45 -5.34 -3.80 -2.03
CA ILE A 45 -3.93 -4.15 -2.08
C ILE A 45 -3.12 -2.85 -2.18
N LEU A 46 -2.11 -2.72 -1.33
CA LEU A 46 -1.13 -1.65 -1.45
C LEU A 46 -0.21 -1.97 -2.63
N GLY A 47 -0.04 -1.03 -3.56
CA GLY A 47 0.80 -1.23 -4.74
C GLY A 47 2.22 -1.67 -4.38
N ALA A 48 2.82 -2.52 -5.21
CA ALA A 48 4.08 -3.22 -4.92
C ALA A 48 5.22 -2.29 -4.49
N PHE A 49 5.36 -1.13 -5.14
CA PHE A 49 6.33 -0.11 -4.75
C PHE A 49 6.13 0.37 -3.29
N HIS A 50 4.90 0.75 -2.93
CA HIS A 50 4.59 1.23 -1.59
C HIS A 50 4.70 0.11 -0.54
N GLN A 51 4.40 -1.13 -0.93
CA GLN A 51 4.60 -2.30 -0.07
C GLN A 51 6.10 -2.53 0.21
N GLN A 52 6.94 -2.48 -0.82
CA GLN A 52 8.40 -2.57 -0.67
C GLN A 52 8.95 -1.45 0.22
N MET A 53 8.56 -0.20 -0.05
CA MET A 53 8.97 0.94 0.79
C MET A 53 8.51 0.78 2.24
N SER A 54 7.30 0.26 2.48
CA SER A 54 6.81 0.00 3.84
C SER A 54 7.64 -1.06 4.57
N TYR A 55 8.10 -2.10 3.89
CA TYR A 55 9.00 -3.09 4.48
C TYR A 55 10.39 -2.52 4.75
N ILE A 56 10.96 -1.80 3.78
CA ILE A 56 12.27 -1.14 3.94
C ILE A 56 12.23 -0.19 5.14
N TYR A 57 11.18 0.62 5.26
CA TYR A 57 10.92 1.51 6.39
C TYR A 57 10.88 0.76 7.73
N ALA A 58 10.10 -0.32 7.81
CA ALA A 58 9.99 -1.12 9.03
C ALA A 58 11.33 -1.76 9.44
N ILE A 59 12.09 -2.26 8.48
CA ILE A 59 13.43 -2.82 8.71
C ILE A 59 14.38 -1.72 9.16
N TYR A 60 14.41 -0.57 8.47
CA TYR A 60 15.25 0.56 8.84
C TYR A 60 15.02 1.00 10.28
N LYS A 61 13.75 1.18 10.69
CA LYS A 61 13.40 1.52 12.08
C LYS A 61 13.97 0.55 13.09
N ARG A 62 13.96 -0.75 12.77
CA ARG A 62 14.48 -1.80 13.66
C ARG A 62 16.01 -1.78 13.78
N PHE A 63 16.69 -1.34 12.73
CA PHE A 63 18.15 -1.33 12.60
C PHE A 63 18.73 0.09 12.52
N LYS A 64 18.04 1.08 13.12
CA LYS A 64 18.49 2.48 13.10
C LYS A 64 19.90 2.60 13.69
N GLY A 65 20.79 3.29 12.99
CA GLY A 65 22.21 3.46 13.38
C GLY A 65 23.18 2.38 12.87
N SER A 66 22.70 1.41 12.08
CA SER A 66 23.54 0.33 11.53
C SER A 66 24.28 0.66 10.22
N GLY A 67 24.14 1.87 9.69
CA GLY A 67 24.61 2.22 8.33
C GLY A 67 23.69 1.72 7.20
N MET A 68 22.50 1.20 7.53
CA MET A 68 21.53 0.74 6.53
C MET A 68 21.07 1.85 5.59
N ALA A 69 20.95 3.10 6.07
CA ALA A 69 20.62 4.25 5.23
C ALA A 69 21.65 4.45 4.11
N ASP A 70 22.93 4.45 4.45
CA ASP A 70 24.03 4.61 3.48
C ASP A 70 24.04 3.46 2.46
N THR A 71 23.75 2.25 2.92
CA THR A 71 23.63 1.07 2.05
C THR A 71 22.49 1.22 1.05
N LEU A 72 21.31 1.69 1.49
CA LEU A 72 20.15 1.91 0.63
C LEU A 72 20.36 3.03 -0.38
N VAL A 73 21.08 4.10 0.00
CA VAL A 73 21.47 5.19 -0.90
C VAL A 73 22.49 4.68 -1.94
N THR A 74 23.54 3.99 -1.50
CA THR A 74 24.59 3.44 -2.38
C THR A 74 24.03 2.42 -3.37
N ALA A 75 23.06 1.61 -2.95
CA ALA A 75 22.37 0.64 -3.81
C ALA A 75 21.36 1.29 -4.77
N GLY A 76 21.15 2.61 -4.72
CA GLY A 76 20.19 3.32 -5.57
C GLY A 76 18.72 3.05 -5.24
N VAL A 77 18.45 2.47 -4.07
CA VAL A 77 17.06 2.19 -3.61
C VAL A 77 16.41 3.48 -3.12
N ILE A 78 17.19 4.38 -2.50
CA ILE A 78 16.75 5.67 -1.99
C ILE A 78 17.64 6.76 -2.56
N MET A 79 17.03 7.87 -2.96
CA MET A 79 17.77 9.03 -3.45
C MET A 79 18.50 9.72 -2.30
N GLU A 80 19.77 10.09 -2.53
CA GLU A 80 20.54 10.87 -1.57
C GLU A 80 19.77 12.13 -1.14
N GLY A 81 19.77 12.43 0.17
CA GLY A 81 19.02 13.56 0.75
C GLY A 81 17.52 13.32 0.98
N SER A 82 16.96 12.18 0.57
CA SER A 82 15.54 11.83 0.81
C SER A 82 15.31 10.82 1.94
N VAL A 83 16.39 10.41 2.63
CA VAL A 83 16.37 9.37 3.67
C VAL A 83 15.33 9.67 4.76
N GLU A 84 15.28 10.88 5.31
CA GLU A 84 14.35 11.23 6.40
C GLU A 84 12.88 11.28 5.96
N GLN A 85 12.60 11.45 4.67
CA GLN A 85 11.25 11.42 4.11
C GLN A 85 10.84 10.02 3.66
N ALA A 86 11.80 9.18 3.26
CA ALA A 86 11.58 7.84 2.72
C ALA A 86 11.62 6.72 3.78
N LEU A 87 12.33 6.93 4.92
CA LEU A 87 12.63 5.94 5.96
C LEU A 87 12.16 6.30 7.37
#